data_AF-A0A0G1ADA4-F1
#
_entry.id   AF-A0A0G1ADA4-F1
#
_cell.length_a   1.000
_cell.length_b   1.000
_cell.length_c   1.000
_cell.angle_alpha   90.00
_cell.angle_beta   90.00
_cell.angle_gamma   90.00
#
_symmetry.space_group_name_H-M   'P 1'
#
loop_
_entity.id
_entity.type
_entity.pdbx_description
1 polymer ?
#
loop_
_entity_poly.entity_id
_entity_poly.type
_entity_poly.pdbx_seq_one_letter_code
_entity_poly.pdbx_strand_id
1 'polypeptide(L)'
;MNTIHLRSKKVDIYQGNGFETFSYRDYTVKIVEDPDNDPRKNFDNLGSLSLFYKKMNLANEEKLLLKKCQDIEKNTVDYICLPVYMYDHSAFMLQTFPWNDKFDSGKVGIIYAKREKVIREFGFNYLPEQIDLILKSELKTYSDYLNGYVYGYQISKNNEILDSCYGFYGCDHVDSDLVNSAICQINFLADQELEETKFYNSLV
;
A
#
# COMPACT_ATOMS: atom_id res chain seq x y z
N MET A 1 16.86 7.61 -23.10
CA MET A 1 16.50 6.95 -21.84
C MET A 1 16.19 8.04 -20.84
N ASN A 2 14.93 8.20 -20.45
CA ASN A 2 14.55 9.22 -19.47
C ASN A 2 14.92 8.68 -18.09
N THR A 3 15.79 9.41 -17.39
CA THR A 3 16.22 9.07 -16.03
C THR A 3 15.25 9.74 -15.07
N ILE A 4 14.55 8.95 -14.25
CA ILE A 4 13.74 9.48 -13.14
C ILE A 4 14.57 9.27 -11.87
N HIS A 5 15.15 10.35 -11.33
CA HIS A 5 15.88 10.32 -10.07
C HIS A 5 14.90 10.27 -8.90
N LEU A 6 14.45 9.08 -8.51
CA LEU A 6 13.80 8.88 -7.21
C LEU A 6 14.89 8.75 -6.14
N ARG A 7 15.10 9.84 -5.39
CA ARG A 7 16.12 9.95 -4.33
C ARG A 7 15.75 9.05 -3.13
N SER A 8 16.05 7.75 -3.21
CA SER A 8 16.62 7.07 -2.04
C SER A 8 18.12 7.37 -2.05
N LYS A 9 18.74 7.71 -0.93
CA LYS A 9 20.20 7.99 -0.87
C LYS A 9 21.09 6.76 -1.14
N LYS A 10 20.57 5.67 -1.72
CA LYS A 10 21.24 4.36 -1.80
C LYS A 10 21.30 3.74 -3.20
N VAL A 11 20.29 3.94 -4.06
CA VAL A 11 20.23 3.33 -5.40
C VAL A 11 19.53 4.25 -6.41
N ASP A 12 19.93 4.17 -7.68
CA ASP A 12 19.26 4.81 -8.81
C ASP A 12 18.31 3.81 -9.50
N ILE A 13 17.07 4.23 -9.75
CA ILE A 13 16.05 3.43 -10.46
C ILE A 13 16.02 3.85 -11.94
N TYR A 14 16.04 2.86 -12.83
CA TYR A 14 16.07 3.01 -14.28
C TYR A 14 14.79 2.46 -14.89
N GLN A 15 14.24 3.18 -15.86
CA GLN A 15 13.09 2.72 -16.64
C GLN A 15 13.57 2.23 -18.01
N GLY A 16 13.32 0.97 -18.34
CA GLY A 16 13.75 0.36 -19.60
C GLY A 16 12.89 -0.84 -19.98
N ASN A 17 12.61 -1.03 -21.28
CA ASN A 17 11.82 -2.16 -21.81
C ASN A 17 10.45 -2.36 -21.13
N GLY A 18 9.82 -1.28 -20.66
CA GLY A 18 8.50 -1.33 -20.02
C GLY A 18 8.50 -1.72 -18.55
N PHE A 19 9.66 -1.78 -17.89
CA PHE A 19 9.77 -2.05 -16.46
C PHE A 19 10.78 -1.13 -15.79
N GLU A 20 10.71 -1.06 -14.46
CA GLU A 20 11.67 -0.34 -13.62
C GLU A 20 12.67 -1.32 -12.99
N THR A 21 13.94 -0.94 -12.93
CA THR A 21 15.00 -1.75 -12.32
C THR A 21 15.96 -0.90 -11.52
N PHE A 22 16.66 -1.52 -10.57
CA PHE A 22 17.87 -0.96 -9.98
C PHE A 22 18.88 -2.08 -9.69
N SER A 23 20.14 -1.70 -9.49
CA SER A 23 21.20 -2.64 -9.10
C SER A 23 21.71 -2.30 -7.70
N TYR A 24 22.07 -3.32 -6.94
CA TYR A 24 22.67 -3.18 -5.62
C TYR A 24 23.65 -4.33 -5.39
N ARG A 25 24.91 -4.00 -5.09
CA ARG A 25 26.05 -4.94 -5.17
C ARG A 25 26.12 -5.55 -6.58
N ASP A 26 26.23 -6.87 -6.69
CA ASP A 26 26.23 -7.66 -7.92
C ASP A 26 24.84 -8.23 -8.29
N TYR A 27 23.78 -7.75 -7.62
CA TYR A 27 22.39 -8.17 -7.86
C TYR A 27 21.63 -7.12 -8.68
N THR A 28 20.68 -7.60 -9.50
CA THR A 28 19.74 -6.78 -10.25
C THR A 28 18.33 -7.00 -9.72
N VAL A 29 17.63 -5.91 -9.41
CA VAL A 29 16.24 -5.91 -8.95
C VAL A 29 15.35 -5.41 -10.07
N LYS A 30 14.35 -6.21 -10.42
CA LYS A 30 13.27 -5.83 -11.33
C LYS A 30 12.02 -5.55 -10.53
N ILE A 31 11.42 -4.38 -10.71
CA ILE A 31 10.14 -4.01 -10.14
C ILE A 31 9.04 -4.52 -11.08
N VAL A 32 8.03 -5.17 -10.50
CA VAL A 32 6.92 -5.80 -11.22
C VAL A 32 5.60 -5.37 -10.61
N GLU A 33 4.60 -5.12 -11.44
CA GLU A 33 3.24 -4.84 -10.99
C GLU A 33 2.61 -6.08 -10.34
N ASP A 34 1.77 -5.86 -9.34
CA ASP A 34 1.03 -6.89 -8.59
C ASP A 34 -0.48 -6.53 -8.55
N PRO A 35 -1.16 -6.52 -9.72
CA PRO A 35 -2.52 -5.97 -9.85
C PRO A 35 -3.59 -6.79 -9.13
N ASP A 36 -3.31 -8.07 -8.81
CA ASP A 36 -4.27 -8.97 -8.18
C ASP A 36 -4.32 -8.84 -6.65
N ASN A 37 -3.44 -8.01 -6.07
CA ASN A 37 -3.30 -7.88 -4.62
C ASN A 37 -4.24 -6.82 -4.01
N ASP A 38 -5.52 -7.14 -4.05
CA ASP A 38 -6.62 -6.32 -3.52
C ASP A 38 -6.57 -6.23 -1.98
N PRO A 39 -6.21 -5.06 -1.40
CA PRO A 39 -6.00 -4.93 0.03
C PRO A 39 -7.31 -5.06 0.84
N ARG A 40 -8.48 -4.94 0.19
CA ARG A 40 -9.78 -5.15 0.85
C ARG A 40 -10.14 -6.62 0.98
N LYS A 41 -9.54 -7.49 0.18
CA LYS A 41 -9.73 -8.95 0.26
C LYS A 41 -8.60 -9.64 1.01
N ASN A 42 -7.39 -9.14 0.86
CA ASN A 42 -6.19 -9.83 1.31
C ASN A 42 -5.79 -9.47 2.74
N PHE A 43 -6.30 -8.36 3.30
CA PHE A 43 -5.99 -7.92 4.66
C PHE A 43 -7.20 -7.97 5.59
N ASP A 44 -6.98 -8.26 6.87
CA ASP A 44 -7.98 -8.08 7.93
C ASP A 44 -8.03 -6.61 8.34
N ASN A 45 -8.70 -5.81 7.51
CA ASN A 45 -8.89 -4.38 7.74
C ASN A 45 -9.77 -4.14 8.97
N LEU A 46 -9.37 -3.22 9.84
CA LEU A 46 -10.20 -2.71 10.94
C LEU A 46 -11.44 -1.99 10.41
N GLY A 47 -11.23 -1.13 9.42
CA GLY A 47 -12.26 -0.29 8.82
C GLY A 47 -13.08 -1.04 7.77
N SER A 48 -14.38 -0.75 7.73
CA SER A 48 -15.28 -1.07 6.63
C SER A 48 -15.41 0.17 5.73
N LEU A 49 -15.17 -0.01 4.44
CA LEU A 49 -15.29 1.05 3.44
C LEU A 49 -16.64 0.97 2.74
N SER A 50 -17.38 2.08 2.71
CA SER A 50 -18.62 2.17 1.94
C SER A 50 -18.68 3.42 1.08
N LEU A 51 -18.82 3.19 -0.22
CA LEU A 51 -18.87 4.21 -1.25
C LEU A 51 -20.28 4.25 -1.86
N PHE A 52 -20.88 5.44 -1.92
CA PHE A 52 -22.18 5.69 -2.54
C PHE A 52 -22.08 6.35 -3.92
N TYR A 53 -20.85 6.58 -4.41
CA TYR A 53 -20.62 7.12 -5.75
C TYR A 53 -20.92 6.07 -6.83
N LYS A 54 -21.99 6.32 -7.61
CA LYS A 54 -22.62 5.37 -8.56
C LYS A 54 -21.68 4.74 -9.59
N LYS A 55 -20.56 5.40 -9.94
CA LYS A 55 -19.63 4.96 -10.98
C LYS A 55 -18.57 3.98 -10.46
N MET A 56 -18.33 3.95 -9.15
CA MET A 56 -17.35 3.05 -8.52
C MET A 56 -18.07 1.83 -7.95
N ASN A 57 -18.23 0.80 -8.79
CA ASN A 57 -18.61 -0.54 -8.37
C ASN A 57 -17.40 -1.30 -7.76
N LEU A 58 -16.54 -0.58 -7.01
CA LEU A 58 -15.14 -0.97 -6.78
C LEU A 58 -14.87 -1.52 -5.38
N ALA A 59 -15.61 -1.10 -4.35
CA ALA A 59 -15.38 -1.52 -2.97
C ALA A 59 -16.41 -2.58 -2.57
N ASN A 60 -15.97 -3.84 -2.52
CA ASN A 60 -16.83 -5.02 -2.46
C ASN A 60 -17.23 -5.45 -1.04
N GLU A 61 -17.35 -4.52 -0.08
CA GLU A 61 -17.68 -4.91 1.30
C GLU A 61 -19.08 -4.55 1.76
N GLU A 62 -19.67 -3.41 1.38
CA GLU A 62 -21.11 -3.17 1.53
C GLU A 62 -21.46 -1.88 0.77
N LYS A 63 -22.31 -1.95 -0.25
CA LYS A 63 -22.88 -0.75 -0.88
C LYS A 63 -23.98 -0.20 0.04
N LEU A 64 -23.60 0.68 0.98
CA LEU A 64 -24.59 1.37 1.80
C LEU A 64 -25.28 2.45 0.98
N LEU A 65 -26.60 2.61 1.20
CA LEU A 65 -27.33 3.77 0.75
C LEU A 65 -26.84 5.00 1.54
N LEU A 66 -26.78 6.17 0.90
CA LEU A 66 -26.37 7.45 1.52
C LEU A 66 -27.02 7.68 2.90
N LYS A 67 -28.30 7.32 3.07
CA LYS A 67 -29.01 7.43 4.34
C LYS A 67 -28.38 6.58 5.45
N LYS A 68 -28.03 5.32 5.15
CA LYS A 68 -27.39 4.42 6.13
C LYS A 68 -25.98 4.91 6.47
N CYS A 69 -25.25 5.50 5.52
CA CYS A 69 -23.98 6.18 5.83
C CYS A 69 -24.18 7.36 6.78
N GLN A 70 -25.18 8.22 6.54
CA GLN A 70 -25.51 9.34 7.42
C GLN A 70 -25.91 8.88 8.83
N ASP A 71 -26.62 7.76 8.93
CA ASP A 71 -27.01 7.17 10.22
C ASP A 71 -25.78 6.67 11.01
N ILE A 72 -24.82 6.02 10.33
CA ILE A 72 -23.54 5.61 10.93
C ILE A 72 -22.74 6.82 11.39
N GLU A 73 -22.64 7.87 10.57
CA GLU A 73 -21.91 9.09 10.92
C GLU A 73 -22.48 9.82 12.14
N LYS A 74 -23.81 9.75 12.32
CA LYS A 74 -24.47 10.30 13.51
C LYS A 74 -24.29 9.41 14.75
N ASN A 75 -24.09 8.11 14.56
CA ASN A 75 -23.90 7.16 15.66
C ASN A 75 -22.42 7.08 16.07
N THR A 76 -21.92 8.16 16.66
CA THR A 76 -20.55 8.24 17.19
C THR A 76 -20.34 7.40 18.45
N VAL A 77 -21.42 6.89 19.06
CA VAL A 77 -21.40 6.03 20.25
C VAL A 77 -20.96 4.62 19.92
N ASP A 78 -21.40 4.07 18.78
CA ASP A 78 -21.07 2.70 18.37
C ASP A 78 -19.98 2.67 17.29
N TYR A 79 -19.79 3.77 16.56
CA TYR A 79 -18.89 3.85 15.42
C TYR A 79 -17.83 4.94 15.57
N ILE A 80 -16.66 4.66 14.99
CA ILE A 80 -15.64 5.66 14.65
C ILE A 80 -15.64 5.74 13.14
N CYS A 81 -15.87 6.92 12.58
CA CYS A 81 -16.06 7.10 11.14
C CYS A 81 -15.35 8.33 10.61
N LEU A 82 -14.81 8.20 9.39
CA LEU A 82 -14.24 9.29 8.63
C LEU A 82 -14.97 9.44 7.30
N PRO A 83 -15.30 10.68 6.88
CA PRO A 83 -15.87 10.92 5.56
C PRO A 83 -14.83 10.58 4.49
N VAL A 84 -15.25 9.99 3.37
CA VAL A 84 -14.35 9.72 2.23
C VAL A 84 -14.69 10.67 1.09
N TYR A 85 -13.69 11.39 0.64
CA TYR A 85 -13.73 12.30 -0.50
C TYR A 85 -12.93 11.71 -1.66
N MET A 86 -13.38 11.98 -2.88
CA MET A 86 -12.66 11.62 -4.10
C MET A 86 -12.32 12.89 -4.88
N TYR A 87 -11.13 12.88 -5.48
CA TYR A 87 -10.70 13.83 -6.49
C TYR A 87 -10.52 13.09 -7.82
N ASP A 88 -11.25 13.49 -8.86
CA ASP A 88 -11.29 12.80 -10.16
C ASP A 88 -10.54 13.62 -11.24
N HIS A 89 -9.21 13.48 -11.28
CA HIS A 89 -8.37 14.15 -12.28
C HIS A 89 -7.23 13.30 -12.79
N SER A 90 -7.53 12.23 -13.53
CA SER A 90 -6.55 11.30 -14.15
C SER A 90 -5.97 10.23 -13.21
N ALA A 91 -6.17 10.37 -11.89
CA ALA A 91 -5.92 9.35 -10.87
C ALA A 91 -7.01 9.46 -9.78
N PHE A 92 -7.48 8.33 -9.27
CA PHE A 92 -8.47 8.30 -8.19
C PHE A 92 -7.76 8.55 -6.86
N MET A 93 -7.84 9.76 -6.33
CA MET A 93 -7.31 10.04 -5.01
C MET A 93 -8.45 9.99 -3.99
N LEU A 94 -8.36 9.08 -3.01
CA LEU A 94 -9.28 8.99 -1.88
C LEU A 94 -8.65 9.60 -0.63
N GLN A 95 -9.37 10.49 0.04
CA GLN A 95 -8.89 11.14 1.27
C GLN A 95 -10.02 11.32 2.29
N THR A 96 -9.66 11.57 3.55
CA THR A 96 -10.62 11.76 4.64
C THR A 96 -10.98 13.21 4.93
N PHE A 97 -10.58 14.14 4.06
CA PHE A 97 -10.87 15.57 4.18
C PHE A 97 -11.18 16.16 2.79
N PRO A 98 -11.98 17.24 2.71
CA PRO A 98 -12.30 17.86 1.44
C PRO A 98 -11.11 18.59 0.83
N TRP A 99 -11.01 18.58 -0.51
CA TRP A 99 -10.12 19.51 -1.21
C TRP A 99 -10.74 20.90 -1.26
N ASN A 100 -9.90 21.92 -1.45
CA ASN A 100 -10.35 23.29 -1.61
C ASN A 100 -11.00 23.55 -2.99
N ASP A 101 -10.91 22.58 -3.90
CA ASP A 101 -11.51 22.63 -5.23
C ASP A 101 -12.93 22.03 -5.22
N LYS A 102 -13.93 22.88 -5.45
CA LYS A 102 -15.35 22.53 -5.37
C LYS A 102 -15.89 21.86 -6.62
N PHE A 103 -15.18 21.93 -7.75
CA PHE A 103 -15.71 21.40 -9.00
C PHE A 103 -15.40 19.92 -9.17
N ASP A 104 -14.24 19.48 -8.69
CA ASP A 104 -13.72 18.15 -8.95
C ASP A 104 -13.50 17.30 -7.70
N SER A 105 -13.87 17.82 -6.53
CA SER A 105 -13.90 17.06 -5.29
C SER A 105 -15.29 16.93 -4.71
N GLY A 106 -15.60 15.73 -4.21
CA GLY A 106 -16.88 15.45 -3.59
C GLY A 106 -16.79 14.33 -2.56
N LYS A 107 -17.68 14.37 -1.57
CA LYS A 107 -17.84 13.25 -0.64
C LYS A 107 -18.45 12.07 -1.40
N VAL A 108 -17.76 10.95 -1.40
CA VAL A 108 -18.14 9.72 -2.12
C VAL A 108 -18.49 8.57 -1.20
N GLY A 109 -18.21 8.67 0.09
CA GLY A 109 -18.41 7.57 1.02
C GLY A 109 -18.06 7.88 2.46
N ILE A 110 -17.92 6.81 3.24
CA ILE A 110 -17.38 6.77 4.59
C ILE A 110 -16.48 5.55 4.75
N ILE A 111 -15.46 5.67 5.58
CA ILE A 111 -14.74 4.54 6.15
C ILE A 111 -15.02 4.53 7.65
N TYR A 112 -15.34 3.38 8.22
CA TYR A 112 -15.79 3.31 9.60
C TYR A 112 -15.38 2.01 10.28
N ALA A 113 -15.17 2.05 11.59
CA ALA A 113 -14.97 0.86 12.42
C ALA A 113 -16.05 0.80 13.51
N LYS A 114 -16.54 -0.41 13.80
CA LYS A 114 -17.37 -0.66 14.99
C LYS A 114 -16.48 -0.59 16.22
N ARG A 115 -16.90 0.15 17.24
CA ARG A 115 -16.17 0.24 18.50
C ARG A 115 -16.00 -1.10 19.18
N GLU A 116 -16.94 -2.02 19.02
CA GLU A 116 -16.80 -3.40 19.47
C GLU A 116 -15.57 -4.10 18.86
N LYS A 117 -15.31 -3.91 17.55
CA LYS A 117 -14.12 -4.45 16.87
C LYS A 117 -12.85 -3.77 17.39
N VAL A 118 -12.89 -2.44 17.52
CA VAL A 118 -11.78 -1.64 18.07
C VAL A 118 -11.40 -2.10 19.48
N ILE A 119 -12.37 -2.26 20.37
CA ILE A 119 -12.14 -2.68 21.77
C ILE A 119 -11.57 -4.10 21.81
N ARG A 120 -12.02 -4.99 20.91
CA ARG A 120 -11.49 -6.35 20.84
C ARG A 120 -10.03 -6.39 20.41
N GLU A 121 -9.61 -5.54 19.49
CA GLU A 121 -8.24 -5.53 18.94
C GLU A 121 -7.26 -4.69 19.77
N PHE A 122 -7.72 -3.57 20.34
CA PHE A 122 -6.87 -2.59 21.01
C PHE A 122 -7.17 -2.40 22.50
N GLY A 123 -8.21 -3.07 23.02
CA GLY A 123 -8.69 -2.89 24.39
C GLY A 123 -9.50 -1.61 24.60
N PHE A 124 -9.95 -1.36 25.83
CA PHE A 124 -10.77 -0.18 26.17
C PHE A 124 -10.01 1.15 26.21
N ASN A 125 -8.67 1.10 26.35
CA ASN A 125 -7.82 2.28 26.50
C ASN A 125 -7.15 2.69 25.19
N TYR A 126 -7.78 2.39 24.04
CA TYR A 126 -7.26 2.80 22.75
C TYR A 126 -7.28 4.32 22.61
N LEU A 127 -6.33 4.85 21.84
CA LEU A 127 -6.31 6.26 21.49
C LEU A 127 -7.18 6.49 20.25
N PRO A 128 -8.18 7.39 20.26
CA PRO A 128 -8.99 7.68 19.08
C PRO A 128 -8.15 8.08 17.86
N GLU A 129 -7.08 8.84 18.08
CA GLU A 129 -6.16 9.27 17.02
C GLU A 129 -5.45 8.09 16.34
N GLN A 130 -5.19 7.01 17.09
CA GLN A 130 -4.63 5.78 16.54
C GLN A 130 -5.60 5.13 15.56
N ILE A 131 -6.90 5.09 15.89
CA ILE A 131 -7.92 4.51 15.01
C ILE A 131 -8.09 5.37 13.75
N ASP A 132 -8.09 6.69 13.90
CA ASP A 132 -8.12 7.61 12.76
C ASP A 132 -6.94 7.39 11.81
N LEU A 133 -5.74 7.18 12.35
CA LEU A 133 -4.54 6.90 11.56
C LEU A 133 -4.66 5.56 10.82
N ILE A 134 -5.18 4.52 11.47
CA ILE A 134 -5.41 3.21 10.84
C ILE A 134 -6.40 3.33 9.69
N LEU A 135 -7.56 3.95 9.91
CA LEU A 135 -8.58 4.13 8.86
C LEU A 135 -8.05 4.97 7.69
N LYS A 136 -7.26 6.02 7.95
CA LYS A 136 -6.60 6.80 6.90
C LYS A 136 -5.59 5.98 6.11
N SER A 137 -4.82 5.12 6.80
CA SER A 137 -3.86 4.22 6.16
C SER A 137 -4.56 3.21 5.26
N GLU A 138 -5.61 2.55 5.74
CA GLU A 138 -6.39 1.59 4.94
C GLU A 138 -6.99 2.25 3.69
N LEU A 139 -7.51 3.47 3.83
CA LEU A 139 -8.04 4.23 2.71
C LEU A 139 -6.94 4.59 1.71
N LYS A 140 -5.75 5.00 2.18
CA LYS A 140 -4.60 5.29 1.32
C LYS A 140 -4.17 4.05 0.54
N THR A 141 -3.98 2.91 1.22
CA THR A 141 -3.61 1.64 0.57
C THR A 141 -4.62 1.24 -0.49
N TYR A 142 -5.92 1.38 -0.20
CA TYR A 142 -6.96 1.12 -1.19
C TYR A 142 -6.94 2.12 -2.36
N SER A 143 -6.65 3.40 -2.09
CA SER A 143 -6.43 4.41 -3.14
C SER A 143 -5.26 4.04 -4.04
N ASP A 144 -4.13 3.57 -3.47
CA ASP A 144 -2.97 3.13 -4.25
C ASP A 144 -3.34 1.93 -5.14
N TYR A 145 -4.06 0.95 -4.59
CA TYR A 145 -4.59 -0.19 -5.36
C TYR A 145 -5.50 0.24 -6.53
N LEU A 146 -6.42 1.17 -6.30
CA LEU A 146 -7.33 1.67 -7.35
C LEU A 146 -6.60 2.36 -8.51
N ASN A 147 -5.40 2.88 -8.28
CA ASN A 147 -4.56 3.49 -9.32
C ASN A 147 -3.57 2.49 -9.95
N GLY A 148 -3.58 1.22 -9.53
CA GLY A 148 -2.63 0.21 -10.00
C GLY A 148 -1.23 0.38 -9.41
N TYR A 149 -1.08 1.16 -8.33
CA TYR A 149 0.21 1.36 -7.65
C TYR A 149 0.48 0.24 -6.66
N VAL A 150 0.48 -0.99 -7.16
CA VAL A 150 0.77 -2.19 -6.37
C VAL A 150 1.88 -2.96 -7.06
N TYR A 151 2.93 -3.21 -6.31
CA TYR A 151 4.19 -3.67 -6.86
C TYR A 151 4.79 -4.80 -6.02
N GLY A 152 5.71 -5.51 -6.65
CA GLY A 152 6.68 -6.38 -6.04
C GLY A 152 8.04 -6.22 -6.71
N TYR A 153 8.99 -7.02 -6.27
CA TYR A 153 10.32 -7.08 -6.84
C TYR A 153 10.77 -8.51 -7.07
N GLN A 154 11.68 -8.67 -8.03
CA GLN A 154 12.40 -9.91 -8.31
C GLN A 154 13.89 -9.61 -8.26
N ILE A 155 14.63 -10.31 -7.39
CA ILE A 155 16.08 -10.21 -7.23
C ILE A 155 16.72 -11.29 -8.11
N SER A 156 17.69 -10.89 -8.92
CA SER A 156 18.46 -11.79 -9.77
C SER A 156 19.95 -11.54 -9.69
N LYS A 157 20.75 -12.59 -9.90
CA LYS A 157 22.20 -12.55 -10.02
C LYS A 157 22.62 -13.53 -11.12
N ASN A 158 23.54 -13.13 -11.98
CA ASN A 158 23.96 -13.94 -13.14
C ASN A 158 22.79 -14.45 -14.02
N ASN A 159 21.75 -13.63 -14.19
CA ASN A 159 20.50 -13.95 -14.89
C ASN A 159 19.62 -15.06 -14.26
N GLU A 160 19.91 -15.48 -13.04
CA GLU A 160 19.05 -16.38 -12.26
C GLU A 160 18.24 -15.59 -11.23
N ILE A 161 16.94 -15.85 -11.14
CA ILE A 161 16.08 -15.26 -10.11
C ILE A 161 16.35 -16.02 -8.80
N LEU A 162 16.74 -15.27 -7.77
CA LEU A 162 17.07 -15.83 -6.46
C LEU A 162 15.92 -15.68 -5.48
N ASP A 163 15.20 -14.55 -5.54
CA ASP A 163 14.11 -14.26 -4.61
C ASP A 163 13.12 -13.24 -5.19
N SER A 164 11.92 -13.19 -4.62
CA SER A 164 10.89 -12.20 -4.97
C SER A 164 9.94 -11.94 -3.82
N CYS A 165 9.47 -10.69 -3.71
CA CYS A 165 8.46 -10.30 -2.72
C CYS A 165 7.46 -9.33 -3.37
N TYR A 166 6.21 -9.35 -2.94
CA TYR A 166 5.09 -8.59 -3.52
C TYR A 166 4.23 -7.96 -2.42
N GLY A 167 3.26 -7.12 -2.81
CA GLY A 167 2.37 -6.44 -1.87
C GLY A 167 2.87 -5.11 -1.32
N PHE A 168 3.64 -4.37 -2.13
CA PHE A 168 4.04 -3.00 -1.81
C PHE A 168 3.08 -2.00 -2.50
N TYR A 169 2.54 -1.06 -1.72
CA TYR A 169 1.52 -0.11 -2.20
C TYR A 169 2.09 1.31 -2.25
N GLY A 170 1.89 1.99 -3.38
CA GLY A 170 2.31 3.37 -3.61
C GLY A 170 3.22 3.52 -4.82
N CYS A 171 3.13 4.67 -5.49
CA CYS A 171 3.88 4.97 -6.72
C CYS A 171 5.35 5.34 -6.49
N ASP A 172 5.75 5.68 -5.27
CA ASP A 172 7.14 5.88 -4.89
C ASP A 172 7.65 4.62 -4.18
N HIS A 173 8.59 3.92 -4.83
CA HIS A 173 9.15 2.65 -4.37
C HIS A 173 10.02 2.77 -3.11
N VAL A 174 10.41 3.98 -2.74
CA VAL A 174 11.16 4.27 -1.52
C VAL A 174 10.21 4.46 -0.35
N ASP A 175 9.16 5.26 -0.56
CA ASP A 175 8.15 5.52 0.46
C ASP A 175 7.26 4.29 0.71
N SER A 176 7.06 3.44 -0.29
CA SER A 176 6.36 2.15 -0.14
C SER A 176 7.20 1.05 0.53
N ASP A 177 8.46 1.34 0.87
CA ASP A 177 9.44 0.43 1.47
C ASP A 177 9.95 -0.71 0.56
N LEU A 178 9.49 -0.77 -0.71
CA LEU A 178 9.90 -1.79 -1.68
C LEU A 178 11.43 -1.84 -1.85
N VAL A 179 12.06 -0.67 -2.05
CA VAL A 179 13.51 -0.59 -2.24
C VAL A 179 14.28 -1.03 -1.00
N ASN A 180 13.85 -0.63 0.19
CA ASN A 180 14.51 -1.01 1.43
C ASN A 180 14.38 -2.52 1.68
N SER A 181 13.19 -3.08 1.47
CA SER A 181 12.93 -4.51 1.59
C SER A 181 13.83 -5.34 0.67
N ALA A 182 13.93 -4.96 -0.60
CA ALA A 182 14.82 -5.61 -1.57
C ALA A 182 16.31 -5.50 -1.16
N ILE A 183 16.76 -4.34 -0.67
CA ILE A 183 18.14 -4.16 -0.19
C ILE A 183 18.43 -5.05 1.03
N CYS A 184 17.50 -5.13 1.99
CA CYS A 184 17.62 -6.03 3.14
C CYS A 184 17.74 -7.48 2.70
N GLN A 185 16.92 -7.91 1.74
CA GLN A 185 16.96 -9.27 1.22
C GLN A 185 18.27 -9.57 0.47
N ILE A 186 18.79 -8.64 -0.32
CA ILE A 186 20.10 -8.79 -0.96
C ILE A 186 21.23 -8.94 0.07
N ASN A 187 21.20 -8.15 1.15
CA ASN A 187 22.20 -8.27 2.21
C ASN A 187 22.16 -9.66 2.85
N PHE A 188 20.95 -10.17 3.13
CA PHE A 188 20.77 -11.52 3.66
C PHE A 188 21.32 -12.60 2.72
N LEU A 189 20.98 -12.55 1.42
CA LEU A 189 21.48 -13.49 0.42
C LEU A 189 23.02 -13.49 0.32
N ALA A 190 23.62 -12.29 0.32
CA ALA A 190 25.07 -12.17 0.24
C ALA A 190 25.79 -12.67 1.50
N ASP A 191 25.17 -12.54 2.67
CA ASP A 191 25.72 -13.08 3.91
C ASP A 191 25.69 -14.63 3.91
N GLN A 192 24.63 -15.24 3.37
CA GLN A 192 24.56 -16.70 3.18
C GLN A 192 25.65 -17.23 2.24
N GLU A 193 25.86 -16.57 1.09
CA GLU A 193 26.92 -16.96 0.15
C GLU A 193 28.33 -16.88 0.79
N LEU A 194 28.57 -15.87 1.63
CA LEU A 194 29.83 -15.71 2.35
C LEU A 194 30.05 -16.82 3.40
N GLU A 195 28.99 -17.23 4.09
CA GLU A 195 29.05 -18.34 5.06
C GLU A 195 29.31 -19.68 4.38
N GLU A 196 28.61 -19.96 3.26
CA GLU A 196 28.83 -21.16 2.46
C GLU A 196 30.26 -21.24 1.92
N THR A 197 30.78 -20.12 1.42
CA THR A 197 32.16 -20.03 0.92
C THR A 197 33.17 -20.29 2.03
N LYS A 198 32.97 -19.73 3.23
CA LYS A 198 33.84 -19.97 4.39
C LYS A 198 33.80 -21.43 4.84
N PHE A 199 32.60 -22.02 4.88
CA PHE A 199 32.43 -23.42 5.25
C PHE A 199 33.17 -24.33 4.26
N TYR A 200 32.99 -24.14 2.95
CA TYR A 200 33.69 -24.93 1.93
C TYR A 200 35.21 -24.80 2.06
N ASN A 201 35.72 -23.58 2.21
CA ASN A 201 37.16 -23.34 2.39
C ASN A 201 37.74 -23.92 3.69
N SER A 202 36.90 -24.24 4.69
CA SER A 202 37.34 -24.91 5.92
C SER A 202 37.45 -26.44 5.80
N LEU A 203 36.87 -27.02 4.73
CA LEU A 203 36.88 -28.46 4.45
C LEU A 203 38.03 -28.89 3.53
N VAL A 204 38.75 -27.93 2.94
CA VAL A 204 39.90 -28.12 2.02
C VAL A 204 41.20 -27.80 2.74
#